data_AF-A0A8C4R6Y4-F1
#
_entry.id   AF-A0A8C4R6Y4-F1
#
_cell.length_a   1.000
_cell.length_b   1.000
_cell.length_c   1.000
_cell.angle_alpha   90.00
_cell.angle_beta   90.00
_cell.angle_gamma   90.00
#
_symmetry.space_group_name_H-M   'P 1'
#
loop_
_entity.id
_entity.type
_entity.pdbx_description
1 polymer ?
#
loop_
_entity_poly.entity_id
_entity_poly.type
_entity_poly.pdbx_seq_one_letter_code
_entity_poly.pdbx_strand_id
1 'polypeptide(L)'
;MMLSKQKEALMEVRRQLVEGAGKAGLPIRTSIGKVTADQLESYVRAFRSDWDLCVSHAGLLQLGLATVQALRSPLASHRDTLLGAEKLLLQSLRNGDIPKVLLQLCSRLQHSGGHDDFSPLDIILLLTYVYSLSGAEALNGGEEQELAEADLCKALFHALGDSCHLWGSLEDGTGEMSAAEEKDTWLRGLFVKLRGVAQAPSSLHHFRIYEQGDSTHQALYHPLIKQVLDEALSTEQAESSDLEHMTSGLTDLLKTGFGMFMKVTRPKPSDHPLIIIFVLGGVTPGEVKLVRDTLMTRKPSHQVSEWEMSKIHDNVFFLSFNIKQILDFDDHNNEVLI
;
A
#
# COMPACT_ATOMS: atom_id res chain seq x y z
N MET A 1 -3.73 2.12 7.52
CA MET A 1 -2.83 2.85 6.62
C MET A 1 -3.46 4.06 5.88
N MET A 2 -4.73 4.49 6.13
CA MET A 2 -5.36 5.55 5.28
C MET A 2 -6.18 6.69 5.92
N LEU A 3 -6.33 6.82 7.26
CA LEU A 3 -7.43 7.63 7.80
C LEU A 3 -7.16 9.08 8.23
N SER A 4 -5.94 9.47 8.60
CA SER A 4 -5.73 10.87 9.06
C SER A 4 -5.91 11.89 7.93
N LYS A 5 -5.58 11.52 6.69
CA LYS A 5 -5.51 12.45 5.55
C LYS A 5 -6.78 12.53 4.69
N GLN A 6 -7.77 11.65 4.85
CA GLN A 6 -9.01 11.73 4.05
C GLN A 6 -9.83 12.98 4.42
N LYS A 7 -9.95 13.28 5.72
CA LYS A 7 -10.65 14.47 6.19
C LYS A 7 -9.95 15.74 5.70
N GLU A 8 -8.62 15.77 5.75
CA GLU A 8 -7.81 16.87 5.23
C GLU A 8 -7.97 17.05 3.72
N ALA A 9 -7.89 15.97 2.94
CA ALA A 9 -8.10 16.01 1.50
C ALA A 9 -9.50 16.53 1.16
N LEU A 10 -10.52 16.10 1.90
CA LEU A 10 -11.88 16.56 1.71
C LEU A 10 -12.06 18.04 2.04
N MET A 11 -11.39 18.51 3.10
CA MET A 11 -11.34 19.93 3.47
C MET A 11 -10.59 20.76 2.41
N GLU A 12 -9.53 20.21 1.82
CA GLU A 12 -8.75 20.87 0.77
C GLU A 12 -9.54 21.01 -0.54
N VAL A 13 -10.23 19.96 -0.98
CA VAL A 13 -11.15 20.04 -2.14
C VAL A 13 -12.22 21.09 -1.91
N ARG A 14 -12.81 21.11 -0.70
CA ARG A 14 -13.76 22.15 -0.31
C ARG A 14 -13.13 23.54 -0.39
N ARG A 15 -11.92 23.72 0.16
CA ARG A 15 -11.21 25.01 0.17
C ARG A 15 -11.01 25.52 -1.26
N GLN A 16 -10.50 24.68 -2.16
CA GLN A 16 -10.25 25.04 -3.55
C GLN A 16 -11.56 25.38 -4.30
N LEU A 17 -12.64 24.64 -4.08
CA LEU A 17 -13.95 24.95 -4.68
C LEU A 17 -14.51 26.31 -4.22
N VAL A 18 -14.41 26.60 -2.93
CA VAL A 18 -14.85 27.88 -2.36
C VAL A 18 -13.99 29.04 -2.87
N GLU A 19 -12.66 28.86 -2.93
CA GLU A 19 -11.74 29.87 -3.46
C GLU A 19 -11.95 30.12 -4.97
N GLY A 20 -12.11 29.06 -5.76
CA GLY A 20 -12.40 29.17 -7.19
C GLY A 20 -13.70 29.93 -7.44
N ALA A 21 -14.74 29.63 -6.66
CA ALA A 21 -16.01 30.31 -6.80
C ALA A 21 -15.99 31.76 -6.30
N GLY A 22 -15.23 32.04 -5.25
CA GLY A 22 -15.00 33.40 -4.76
C GLY A 22 -14.28 34.25 -5.80
N LYS A 23 -13.26 33.71 -6.48
CA LYS A 23 -12.57 34.37 -7.60
C LYS A 23 -13.50 34.60 -8.80
N ALA A 24 -14.45 33.71 -9.03
CA ALA A 24 -15.44 33.82 -10.09
C ALA A 24 -16.65 34.71 -9.73
N GLY A 25 -16.72 35.27 -8.51
CA GLY A 25 -17.83 36.12 -8.06
C GLY A 25 -19.15 35.38 -7.86
N LEU A 26 -19.12 34.06 -7.71
CA LEU A 26 -20.33 33.23 -7.58
C LEU A 26 -20.90 33.28 -6.16
N PRO A 27 -22.23 33.33 -5.99
CA PRO A 27 -22.86 33.37 -4.67
C PRO A 27 -22.79 32.01 -3.98
N ILE A 28 -21.78 31.80 -3.13
CA ILE A 28 -21.62 30.56 -2.35
C ILE A 28 -22.00 30.76 -0.89
N ARG A 29 -22.81 29.82 -0.35
CA ARG A 29 -23.07 29.71 1.08
C ARG A 29 -22.04 28.80 1.74
N THR A 30 -21.14 29.38 2.52
CA THR A 30 -20.15 28.62 3.30
C THR A 30 -20.77 28.14 4.61
N SER A 31 -20.98 26.83 4.76
CA SER A 31 -21.47 26.23 6.02
C SER A 31 -20.32 25.71 6.86
N ILE A 32 -20.13 26.22 8.08
CA ILE A 32 -19.11 25.72 9.01
C ILE A 32 -19.55 24.33 9.50
N GLY A 33 -18.72 23.29 9.30
CA GLY A 33 -19.07 21.92 9.72
C GLY A 33 -18.42 20.82 8.88
N LYS A 34 -18.85 19.57 9.13
CA LYS A 34 -18.41 18.37 8.39
C LYS A 34 -18.73 18.54 6.90
N VAL A 35 -17.74 18.29 6.05
CA VAL A 35 -17.89 18.32 4.60
C VAL A 35 -18.68 17.09 4.16
N THR A 36 -19.79 17.30 3.46
CA THR A 36 -20.64 16.25 2.90
C THR A 36 -20.63 16.26 1.38
N ALA A 37 -21.04 15.15 0.76
CA ALA A 37 -21.19 15.07 -0.69
C ALA A 37 -22.14 16.16 -1.23
N ASP A 38 -23.24 16.42 -0.54
CA ASP A 38 -24.22 17.43 -0.96
C ASP A 38 -23.66 18.86 -0.90
N GLN A 39 -22.82 19.16 0.10
CA GLN A 39 -22.15 20.44 0.18
C GLN A 39 -21.18 20.65 -0.99
N LEU A 40 -20.32 19.68 -1.28
CA LEU A 40 -19.39 19.76 -2.42
C LEU A 40 -20.12 19.87 -3.74
N GLU A 41 -21.19 19.11 -3.91
CA GLU A 41 -22.03 19.16 -5.11
C GLU A 41 -22.69 20.53 -5.28
N SER A 42 -23.11 21.18 -4.19
CA SER A 42 -23.64 22.55 -4.25
C SER A 42 -22.62 23.56 -4.76
N TYR A 43 -21.35 23.41 -4.40
CA TYR A 43 -20.26 24.29 -4.85
C TYR A 43 -19.93 24.07 -6.33
N VAL A 44 -19.88 22.81 -6.78
CA VAL A 44 -19.69 22.50 -8.20
C VAL A 44 -20.85 23.03 -9.04
N ARG A 45 -22.10 22.85 -8.59
CA ARG A 45 -23.29 23.31 -9.31
C ARG A 45 -23.36 24.82 -9.49
N ALA A 46 -22.68 25.60 -8.64
CA ALA A 46 -22.64 27.06 -8.76
C ALA A 46 -22.02 27.53 -10.08
N PHE A 47 -21.14 26.73 -10.68
CA PHE A 47 -20.47 27.07 -11.95
C PHE A 47 -21.34 26.76 -13.19
N ARG A 48 -22.40 25.95 -13.04
CA ARG A 48 -23.16 25.35 -14.16
C ARG A 48 -23.77 26.38 -15.12
N SER A 49 -24.08 27.58 -14.64
CA SER A 49 -24.74 28.62 -15.44
C SER A 49 -23.80 29.34 -16.41
N ASP A 50 -22.48 29.21 -16.22
CA ASP A 50 -21.48 29.91 -17.02
C ASP A 50 -20.49 28.91 -17.61
N TRP A 51 -20.55 28.76 -18.94
CA TRP A 51 -19.73 27.81 -19.67
C TRP A 51 -18.24 28.17 -19.63
N ASP A 52 -17.89 29.46 -19.70
CA ASP A 52 -16.50 29.92 -19.70
C ASP A 52 -15.86 29.71 -18.32
N LEU A 53 -16.64 29.90 -17.26
CA LEU A 53 -16.23 29.53 -15.90
C LEU A 53 -16.08 28.01 -15.72
N CYS A 54 -16.95 27.21 -16.33
CA CYS A 54 -16.83 25.75 -16.30
C CYS A 54 -15.55 25.26 -16.99
N VAL A 55 -15.24 25.82 -18.17
CA VAL A 55 -14.04 25.44 -18.93
C VAL A 55 -12.77 25.89 -18.19
N SER A 56 -12.74 27.12 -17.68
CA SER A 56 -11.57 27.66 -16.95
C SER A 56 -11.27 26.91 -15.64
N HIS A 57 -12.28 26.32 -15.00
CA HIS A 57 -12.14 25.57 -13.75
C HIS A 57 -12.36 24.06 -13.91
N ALA A 58 -12.31 23.53 -15.14
CA ALA A 58 -12.70 22.15 -15.45
C ALA A 58 -12.01 21.09 -14.57
N GLY A 59 -10.70 21.22 -14.33
CA GLY A 59 -9.94 20.28 -13.49
C GLY A 59 -10.41 20.27 -12.03
N LEU A 60 -10.70 21.45 -11.47
CA LEU A 60 -11.22 21.58 -10.11
C LEU A 60 -12.66 21.02 -10.00
N LEU A 61 -13.50 21.29 -11.00
CA LEU A 61 -14.87 20.76 -11.04
C LEU A 61 -14.88 19.24 -11.20
N GLN A 62 -13.99 18.69 -12.03
CA GLN A 62 -13.82 17.25 -12.19
C GLN A 62 -13.37 16.60 -10.88
N LEU A 63 -12.38 17.20 -10.18
CA LEU A 63 -11.95 16.74 -8.86
C LEU A 63 -13.09 16.79 -7.83
N GLY A 64 -13.86 17.87 -7.82
CA GLY A 64 -15.04 18.02 -6.96
C GLY A 64 -16.10 16.95 -7.21
N LEU A 65 -16.46 16.72 -8.49
CA LEU A 65 -17.42 15.69 -8.88
C LEU A 65 -16.94 14.28 -8.57
N ALA A 66 -15.68 13.96 -8.86
CA ALA A 66 -15.08 12.67 -8.52
C ALA A 66 -15.12 12.43 -7.01
N THR A 67 -14.86 13.46 -6.21
CA THR A 67 -14.96 13.39 -4.73
C THR A 67 -16.41 13.13 -4.28
N VAL A 68 -17.39 13.81 -4.89
CA VAL A 68 -18.83 13.58 -4.61
C VAL A 68 -19.24 12.16 -4.96
N GLN A 69 -18.82 11.65 -6.12
CA GLN A 69 -19.10 10.27 -6.55
C GLN A 69 -18.45 9.25 -5.61
N ALA A 70 -17.20 9.47 -5.22
CA ALA A 70 -16.50 8.61 -4.27
C ALA A 70 -17.21 8.56 -2.90
N LEU A 71 -17.71 9.69 -2.40
CA LEU A 71 -18.44 9.76 -1.14
C LEU A 71 -19.84 9.11 -1.18
N ARG A 72 -20.48 9.10 -2.34
CA ARG A 72 -21.81 8.50 -2.54
C ARG A 72 -21.76 7.03 -2.94
N SER A 73 -20.58 6.52 -3.27
CA SER A 73 -20.42 5.13 -3.70
C SER A 73 -20.87 4.18 -2.59
N PRO A 74 -21.61 3.11 -2.91
CA PRO A 74 -21.92 2.05 -1.95
C PRO A 74 -20.65 1.36 -1.42
N LEU A 75 -19.54 1.46 -2.14
CA LEU A 75 -18.23 0.95 -1.69
C LEU A 75 -17.61 1.82 -0.58
N ALA A 76 -18.09 3.05 -0.37
CA ALA A 76 -17.54 3.94 0.64
C ALA A 76 -17.80 3.43 2.07
N SER A 77 -19.02 2.97 2.36
CA SER A 77 -19.37 2.38 3.65
C SER A 77 -18.60 1.08 3.89
N HIS A 78 -18.54 0.21 2.88
CA HIS A 78 -17.77 -1.04 2.95
C HIS A 78 -16.29 -0.79 3.24
N ARG A 79 -15.69 0.22 2.58
CA ARG A 79 -14.31 0.63 2.82
C ARG A 79 -14.11 1.15 4.24
N ASP A 80 -15.05 1.91 4.79
CA ASP A 80 -14.97 2.37 6.18
C ASP A 80 -15.05 1.20 7.16
N THR A 81 -15.88 0.18 6.87
CA THR A 81 -15.95 -1.09 7.62
C THR A 81 -14.62 -1.85 7.58
N LEU A 82 -14.01 -2.00 6.39
CA LEU A 82 -12.69 -2.60 6.21
C LEU A 82 -11.60 -1.85 6.98
N LEU A 83 -11.60 -0.52 6.94
CA LEU A 83 -10.65 0.29 7.69
C LEU A 83 -10.85 0.17 9.20
N GLY A 84 -12.10 0.00 9.65
CA GLY A 84 -12.42 -0.33 11.04
C GLY A 84 -11.85 -1.68 11.44
N ALA A 85 -12.03 -2.71 10.61
CA ALA A 85 -11.46 -4.03 10.82
C ALA A 85 -9.93 -4.01 10.83
N GLU A 86 -9.29 -3.30 9.90
CA GLU A 86 -7.83 -3.10 9.85
C GLU A 86 -7.28 -2.59 11.20
N LYS A 87 -7.91 -1.55 11.76
CA LYS A 87 -7.52 -0.99 13.06
C LYS A 87 -7.70 -1.98 14.20
N LEU A 88 -8.81 -2.70 14.23
CA LEU A 88 -9.07 -3.69 15.25
C LEU A 88 -8.04 -4.83 15.18
N LEU A 89 -7.74 -5.32 13.98
CA LEU A 89 -6.73 -6.36 13.75
C LEU A 89 -5.33 -5.89 14.18
N LEU A 90 -4.96 -4.64 13.85
CA LEU A 90 -3.69 -4.06 14.28
C LEU A 90 -3.55 -4.04 15.81
N GLN A 91 -4.64 -3.78 16.54
CA GLN A 91 -4.65 -3.82 18.00
C GLN A 91 -4.72 -5.25 18.54
N SER A 92 -5.41 -6.17 17.88
CA SER A 92 -5.46 -7.59 18.28
C SER A 92 -4.10 -8.26 18.16
N LEU A 93 -3.31 -7.89 17.15
CA LEU A 93 -1.93 -8.35 16.95
C LEU A 93 -1.00 -7.96 18.10
N ARG A 94 -1.32 -6.92 18.89
CA ARG A 94 -0.55 -6.55 20.09
C ARG A 94 -0.41 -7.71 21.07
N ASN A 95 -1.42 -8.56 21.14
CA ASN A 95 -1.44 -9.66 22.10
C ASN A 95 -0.71 -10.92 21.58
N GLY A 96 -0.15 -10.89 20.36
CA GLY A 96 0.60 -12.00 19.75
C GLY A 96 -0.22 -13.25 19.41
N ASP A 97 -1.54 -13.20 19.59
CA ASP A 97 -2.42 -14.37 19.47
C ASP A 97 -3.05 -14.44 18.07
N ILE A 98 -2.23 -14.88 17.10
CA ILE A 98 -2.66 -15.10 15.72
C ILE A 98 -3.83 -16.09 15.64
N PRO A 99 -3.83 -17.24 16.34
CA PRO A 99 -4.96 -18.18 16.28
C PRO A 99 -6.30 -17.53 16.62
N LYS A 100 -6.38 -16.70 17.67
CA LYS A 100 -7.61 -15.96 17.99
C LYS A 100 -8.03 -15.01 16.89
N VAL A 101 -7.08 -14.32 16.25
CA VAL A 101 -7.39 -13.42 15.11
C VAL A 101 -7.94 -14.21 13.93
N LEU A 102 -7.36 -15.37 13.61
CA LEU A 102 -7.84 -16.26 12.54
C LEU A 102 -9.25 -16.78 12.83
N LEU A 103 -9.52 -17.21 14.07
CA LEU A 103 -10.86 -17.65 14.49
C LEU A 103 -11.89 -16.52 14.45
N GLN A 104 -11.49 -15.28 14.76
CA GLN A 104 -12.35 -14.10 14.60
C GLN A 104 -12.70 -13.85 13.12
N LEU A 105 -11.74 -13.98 12.20
CA LEU A 105 -12.02 -13.86 10.76
C LEU A 105 -12.88 -15.03 10.26
N CYS A 106 -12.65 -16.24 10.76
CA CYS A 106 -13.43 -17.43 10.42
C CYS A 106 -14.90 -17.26 10.84
N SER A 107 -15.14 -16.82 12.08
CA SER A 107 -16.50 -16.57 12.56
C SER A 107 -17.20 -15.48 11.75
N ARG A 108 -16.51 -14.40 11.36
CA ARG A 108 -17.08 -13.37 10.49
C ARG A 108 -17.50 -13.90 9.12
N LEU A 109 -16.71 -14.80 8.53
CA LEU A 109 -17.02 -15.42 7.25
C LEU A 109 -18.22 -16.37 7.35
N GLN A 110 -18.31 -17.15 8.44
CA GLN A 110 -19.39 -18.12 8.66
C GLN A 110 -20.75 -17.46 8.95
N HIS A 111 -20.75 -16.27 9.55
CA HIS A 111 -21.99 -15.53 9.86
C HIS A 111 -22.39 -14.55 8.75
N SER A 112 -21.79 -14.66 7.56
CA SER A 112 -22.09 -13.80 6.41
C SER A 112 -23.50 -14.09 5.87
N GLY A 113 -24.47 -13.21 6.13
CA GLY A 113 -25.85 -13.21 5.61
C GLY A 113 -26.56 -11.83 5.54
N GLY A 114 -25.83 -10.72 5.70
CA GLY A 114 -26.29 -9.33 5.75
C GLY A 114 -25.51 -8.36 4.84
N HIS A 115 -25.95 -7.10 4.78
CA HIS A 115 -25.51 -6.08 3.82
C HIS A 115 -24.16 -5.40 4.17
N ASP A 116 -23.60 -5.67 5.37
CA ASP A 116 -22.33 -5.13 5.89
C ASP A 116 -21.24 -6.22 6.00
N ASP A 117 -21.45 -7.35 5.35
CA ASP A 117 -20.60 -8.52 5.56
C ASP A 117 -19.34 -8.51 4.70
N PHE A 118 -18.29 -9.10 5.26
CA PHE A 118 -17.03 -9.28 4.55
C PHE A 118 -17.19 -10.35 3.48
N SER A 119 -16.92 -9.98 2.23
CA SER A 119 -16.79 -10.96 1.16
C SER A 119 -15.60 -11.89 1.43
N PRO A 120 -15.55 -13.08 0.80
CA PRO A 120 -14.38 -13.96 0.93
C PRO A 120 -13.08 -13.27 0.51
N LEU A 121 -13.14 -12.35 -0.47
CA LEU A 121 -11.99 -11.56 -0.91
C LEU A 121 -11.53 -10.56 0.15
N ASP A 122 -12.47 -9.94 0.86
CA ASP A 122 -12.16 -9.05 1.98
C ASP A 122 -11.42 -9.82 3.08
N ILE A 123 -11.84 -11.05 3.37
CA ILE A 123 -11.14 -11.91 4.32
C ILE A 123 -9.73 -12.24 3.84
N ILE A 124 -9.53 -12.57 2.56
CA ILE A 124 -8.19 -12.81 2.00
C ILE A 124 -7.31 -11.55 2.10
N LEU A 125 -7.88 -10.37 1.85
CA LEU A 125 -7.19 -9.09 2.00
C LEU A 125 -6.78 -8.83 3.46
N LEU A 126 -7.69 -9.04 4.41
CA LEU A 126 -7.42 -8.89 5.84
C LEU A 126 -6.40 -9.92 6.35
N LEU A 127 -6.44 -11.15 5.83
CA LEU A 127 -5.42 -12.16 6.11
C LEU A 127 -4.05 -11.72 5.61
N THR A 128 -3.97 -11.25 4.37
CA THR A 128 -2.73 -10.70 3.81
C THR A 128 -2.18 -9.58 4.69
N TYR A 129 -3.04 -8.68 5.16
CA TYR A 129 -2.67 -7.64 6.10
C TYR A 129 -2.15 -8.19 7.43
N VAL A 130 -2.85 -9.14 8.06
CA VAL A 130 -2.44 -9.76 9.34
C VAL A 130 -1.08 -10.42 9.20
N TYR A 131 -0.90 -11.30 8.22
CA TYR A 131 0.37 -12.01 8.02
C TYR A 131 1.52 -11.05 7.67
N SER A 132 1.26 -9.96 6.93
CA SER A 132 2.30 -8.96 6.65
C SER A 132 2.85 -8.25 7.90
N LEU A 133 2.09 -8.24 9.00
CA LEU A 133 2.46 -7.56 10.25
C LEU A 133 2.87 -8.51 11.37
N SER A 134 2.43 -9.76 11.32
CA SER A 134 2.70 -10.76 12.36
C SER A 134 4.20 -11.03 12.58
N GLY A 135 5.00 -11.01 11.51
CA GLY A 135 6.42 -11.39 11.57
C GLY A 135 6.62 -12.90 11.81
N ALA A 136 7.84 -13.38 11.57
CA ALA A 136 8.16 -14.81 11.64
C ALA A 136 7.99 -15.39 13.07
N GLU A 137 8.28 -14.60 14.10
CA GLU A 137 8.26 -15.06 15.50
C GLU A 137 6.85 -15.37 16.00
N ALA A 138 5.85 -14.61 15.55
CA ALA A 138 4.47 -14.79 15.95
C ALA A 138 3.80 -16.00 15.28
N LEU A 139 4.36 -16.52 14.18
CA LEU A 139 3.88 -17.71 13.47
C LEU A 139 4.36 -19.04 14.08
N ASN A 140 5.02 -19.00 15.24
CA ASN A 140 5.38 -20.20 16.00
C ASN A 140 4.21 -20.78 16.82
N GLY A 141 2.96 -20.46 16.46
CA GLY A 141 1.74 -20.80 17.21
C GLY A 141 1.39 -22.30 17.30
N GLY A 142 2.26 -23.18 16.79
CA GLY A 142 2.11 -24.63 16.90
C GLY A 142 0.81 -25.18 16.30
N GLU A 143 0.32 -26.29 16.86
CA GLU A 143 -0.89 -26.99 16.40
C GLU A 143 -2.15 -26.11 16.42
N GLU A 144 -2.26 -25.16 17.35
CA GLU A 144 -3.43 -24.29 17.48
C GLU A 144 -3.57 -23.34 16.28
N GLN A 145 -2.46 -22.84 15.76
CA GLN A 145 -2.46 -22.03 14.54
C GLN A 145 -2.84 -22.87 13.32
N GLU A 146 -2.27 -24.06 13.16
CA GLU A 146 -2.58 -24.96 12.04
C GLU A 146 -4.07 -25.34 12.02
N LEU A 147 -4.66 -25.58 13.19
CA LEU A 147 -6.09 -25.86 13.32
C LEU A 147 -6.94 -24.66 12.92
N ALA A 148 -6.59 -23.45 13.39
CA ALA A 148 -7.31 -22.23 13.05
C ALA A 148 -7.22 -21.90 11.54
N GLU A 149 -6.06 -22.11 10.92
CA GLU A 149 -5.88 -21.98 9.47
C GLU A 149 -6.72 -23.03 8.71
N ALA A 150 -6.74 -24.28 9.17
CA ALA A 150 -7.52 -25.35 8.54
C ALA A 150 -9.03 -25.08 8.59
N ASP A 151 -9.54 -24.54 9.70
CA ASP A 151 -10.95 -24.19 9.82
C ASP A 151 -11.31 -22.98 8.96
N LEU A 152 -10.43 -21.98 8.87
CA LEU A 152 -10.62 -20.85 7.98
C LEU A 152 -10.55 -21.25 6.50
N CYS A 153 -9.68 -22.20 6.15
CA CYS A 153 -9.58 -22.78 4.81
C CYS A 153 -10.91 -23.44 4.40
N LYS A 154 -11.51 -24.25 5.28
CA LYS A 154 -12.83 -24.86 5.03
C LYS A 154 -13.92 -23.80 4.86
N ALA A 155 -13.91 -22.76 5.70
CA ALA A 155 -14.88 -21.68 5.62
C ALA A 155 -14.75 -20.90 4.30
N LEU A 156 -13.52 -20.61 3.84
CA LEU A 156 -13.24 -19.99 2.55
C LEU A 156 -13.65 -20.85 1.37
N PHE A 157 -13.39 -22.15 1.43
CA PHE A 157 -13.83 -23.10 0.40
C PHE A 157 -15.34 -23.03 0.19
N HIS A 158 -16.11 -23.06 1.28
CA HIS A 158 -17.56 -22.94 1.21
C HIS A 158 -18.02 -21.56 0.72
N ALA A 159 -17.38 -20.48 1.18
CA ALA A 159 -17.81 -19.12 0.90
C ALA A 159 -17.46 -18.63 -0.52
N LEU A 160 -16.34 -19.08 -1.11
CA LEU A 160 -15.95 -18.73 -2.48
C LEU A 160 -16.87 -19.42 -3.51
N GLY A 161 -17.36 -20.62 -3.20
CA GLY A 161 -18.21 -21.42 -4.08
C GLY A 161 -17.54 -21.79 -5.41
N ASP A 162 -18.26 -22.52 -6.27
CA ASP A 162 -17.67 -23.05 -7.50
C ASP A 162 -17.44 -22.02 -8.60
N SER A 163 -18.14 -20.89 -8.56
CA SER A 163 -18.10 -19.84 -9.60
C SER A 163 -17.10 -18.71 -9.31
N CYS A 164 -16.20 -18.88 -8.35
CA CYS A 164 -15.22 -17.84 -8.04
C CYS A 164 -14.22 -17.67 -9.19
N HIS A 165 -14.04 -16.44 -9.66
CA HIS A 165 -13.07 -16.09 -10.70
C HIS A 165 -11.61 -16.40 -10.30
N LEU A 166 -11.31 -16.51 -9.00
CA LEU A 166 -9.98 -16.91 -8.52
C LEU A 166 -9.60 -18.33 -8.95
N TRP A 167 -10.58 -19.17 -9.26
CA TRP A 167 -10.34 -20.52 -9.78
C TRP A 167 -9.81 -20.52 -11.21
N GLY A 168 -10.04 -19.46 -11.99
CA GLY A 168 -9.56 -19.39 -13.38
C GLY A 168 -8.03 -19.39 -13.52
N SER A 169 -7.28 -19.12 -12.44
CA SER A 169 -5.82 -19.26 -12.41
C SER A 169 -5.33 -20.70 -12.16
N LEU A 170 -6.23 -21.67 -11.95
CA LEU A 170 -5.89 -23.09 -11.82
C LEU A 170 -5.94 -23.87 -13.15
N GLU A 171 -6.45 -23.27 -14.23
CA GLU A 171 -6.76 -24.00 -15.47
C GLU A 171 -5.53 -24.52 -16.25
N ASP A 172 -4.30 -24.23 -15.80
CA ASP A 172 -3.05 -24.81 -16.34
C ASP A 172 -2.61 -26.11 -15.64
N GLY A 173 -3.43 -26.68 -14.75
CA GLY A 173 -3.15 -27.89 -13.98
C GLY A 173 -3.36 -29.19 -14.78
N THR A 174 -2.31 -30.02 -14.83
CA THR A 174 -2.27 -31.37 -15.38
C THR A 174 -3.41 -32.27 -14.86
N GLY A 175 -4.21 -32.82 -15.77
CA GLY A 175 -5.52 -33.45 -15.51
C GLY A 175 -5.55 -34.80 -14.79
N GLU A 176 -5.01 -34.89 -13.59
CA GLU A 176 -5.16 -36.07 -12.71
C GLU A 176 -6.00 -35.82 -11.45
N MET A 177 -6.23 -34.57 -11.05
CA MET A 177 -6.92 -34.22 -9.80
C MET A 177 -8.40 -33.85 -10.02
N SER A 178 -9.24 -34.10 -9.01
CA SER A 178 -10.62 -33.59 -9.02
C SER A 178 -10.64 -32.08 -8.81
N ALA A 179 -11.56 -31.37 -9.45
CA ALA A 179 -11.72 -29.92 -9.30
C ALA A 179 -11.88 -29.46 -7.83
N ALA A 180 -12.46 -30.29 -6.96
CA ALA A 180 -12.56 -29.99 -5.54
C ALA A 180 -11.20 -30.11 -4.81
N GLU A 181 -10.38 -31.09 -5.20
CA GLU A 181 -9.04 -31.31 -4.64
C GLU A 181 -8.06 -30.22 -5.09
N GLU A 182 -8.19 -29.76 -6.34
CA GLU A 182 -7.41 -28.63 -6.88
C GLU A 182 -7.72 -27.34 -6.10
N LYS A 183 -9.01 -27.06 -5.85
CA LYS A 183 -9.46 -25.90 -5.06
C LYS A 183 -8.96 -25.94 -3.61
N ASP A 184 -9.04 -27.10 -2.95
CA ASP A 184 -8.50 -27.29 -1.59
C ASP A 184 -6.97 -27.10 -1.58
N THR A 185 -6.27 -27.66 -2.57
CA THR A 185 -4.82 -27.53 -2.72
C THR A 185 -4.42 -26.07 -2.93
N TRP A 186 -5.17 -25.31 -3.73
CA TRP A 186 -4.93 -23.88 -3.93
C TRP A 186 -5.09 -23.08 -2.63
N LEU A 187 -6.16 -23.33 -1.87
CA LEU A 187 -6.38 -22.65 -0.59
C LEU A 187 -5.29 -22.98 0.44
N ARG A 188 -4.82 -24.23 0.50
CA ARG A 188 -3.65 -24.58 1.31
C ARG A 188 -2.40 -23.84 0.84
N GLY A 189 -2.19 -23.78 -0.48
CA GLY A 189 -1.12 -23.01 -1.10
C GLY A 189 -1.18 -21.52 -0.76
N LEU A 190 -2.37 -20.94 -0.62
CA LEU A 190 -2.56 -19.57 -0.15
C LEU A 190 -1.98 -19.37 1.25
N PHE A 191 -2.28 -20.26 2.21
CA PHE A 191 -1.72 -20.16 3.57
C PHE A 191 -0.20 -20.35 3.61
N VAL A 192 0.34 -21.23 2.75
CA VAL A 192 1.80 -21.34 2.58
C VAL A 192 2.40 -20.01 2.10
N LYS A 193 1.79 -19.37 1.10
CA LYS A 193 2.21 -18.05 0.61
C LYS A 193 2.08 -16.97 1.69
N LEU A 194 0.99 -16.95 2.45
CA LEU A 194 0.76 -16.00 3.55
C LEU A 194 1.83 -16.14 4.64
N ARG A 195 2.20 -17.36 5.02
CA ARG A 195 3.32 -17.60 5.94
C ARG A 195 4.65 -17.11 5.35
N GLY A 196 4.87 -17.28 4.05
CA GLY A 196 6.02 -16.70 3.35
C GLY A 196 6.05 -15.16 3.44
N VAL A 197 4.90 -14.49 3.27
CA VAL A 197 4.78 -13.03 3.45
C VAL A 197 5.15 -12.60 4.85
N ALA A 198 4.72 -13.33 5.87
CA ALA A 198 5.05 -13.04 7.26
C ALA A 198 6.52 -13.30 7.63
N GLN A 199 7.20 -14.18 6.88
CA GLN A 199 8.63 -14.42 7.01
C GLN A 199 9.48 -13.38 6.28
N ALA A 200 8.96 -12.71 5.25
CA ALA A 200 9.72 -11.73 4.47
C ALA A 200 10.35 -10.60 5.33
N PRO A 201 9.69 -10.05 6.36
CA PRO A 201 10.32 -9.06 7.24
C PRO A 201 11.48 -9.60 8.10
N SER A 202 11.66 -10.92 8.22
CA SER A 202 12.74 -11.51 9.03
C SER A 202 14.13 -11.31 8.44
N SER A 203 14.24 -11.05 7.13
CA SER A 203 15.49 -10.67 6.49
C SER A 203 15.85 -9.20 6.69
N LEU A 204 14.93 -8.38 7.22
CA LEU A 204 15.17 -6.96 7.52
C LEU A 204 15.70 -6.82 8.95
N HIS A 205 16.89 -6.25 9.10
CA HIS A 205 17.54 -6.09 10.39
C HIS A 205 17.11 -4.80 11.11
N HIS A 206 17.03 -3.69 10.38
CA HIS A 206 16.73 -2.36 10.90
C HIS A 206 15.30 -1.92 10.60
N PHE A 207 14.74 -2.27 9.44
CA PHE A 207 13.38 -1.87 9.11
C PHE A 207 12.36 -2.63 9.95
N ARG A 208 11.48 -1.87 10.61
CA ARG A 208 10.40 -2.40 11.46
C ARG A 208 9.07 -1.92 10.92
N ILE A 209 8.33 -2.80 10.28
CA ILE A 209 7.04 -2.46 9.63
C ILE A 209 5.91 -2.35 10.66
N TYR A 210 6.05 -3.05 11.78
CA TYR A 210 5.09 -3.09 12.88
C TYR A 210 5.81 -2.81 14.20
N GLU A 211 5.21 -1.95 15.02
CA GLU A 211 5.63 -1.69 16.39
C GLU A 211 4.50 -2.08 17.33
N GLN A 212 4.79 -3.03 18.22
CA GLN A 212 3.85 -3.46 19.24
C GLN A 212 3.57 -2.30 20.19
N GLY A 213 2.29 -1.98 20.38
CA GLY A 213 1.88 -0.95 21.33
C GLY A 213 2.09 -1.42 22.78
N ASP A 214 2.44 -0.49 23.67
CA ASP A 214 2.57 -0.75 25.11
C ASP A 214 1.28 -0.40 25.89
N SER A 215 1.38 -0.26 27.23
CA SER A 215 0.25 0.13 28.08
C SER A 215 -0.24 1.57 27.87
N THR A 216 0.56 2.39 27.20
CA THR A 216 0.35 3.83 26.97
C THR A 216 0.24 4.22 25.49
N HIS A 217 0.77 3.39 24.59
CA HIS A 217 0.86 3.62 23.16
C HIS A 217 0.13 2.51 22.39
N GLN A 218 -0.68 2.91 21.40
CA GLN A 218 -1.36 1.98 20.51
C GLN A 218 -0.35 1.33 19.57
N ALA A 219 -0.64 0.11 19.09
CA ALA A 219 0.19 -0.52 18.08
C ALA A 219 0.23 0.34 16.80
N LEU A 220 1.43 0.48 16.22
CA LEU A 220 1.69 1.37 15.09
C LEU A 220 2.20 0.60 13.87
N TYR A 221 1.77 1.06 12.70
CA TYR A 221 2.30 0.64 11.41
C TYR A 221 3.27 1.69 10.89
N HIS A 222 4.47 1.26 10.50
CA HIS A 222 5.51 2.10 9.93
C HIS A 222 5.71 1.74 8.45
N PRO A 223 5.30 2.61 7.50
CA PRO A 223 5.42 2.31 6.08
C PRO A 223 6.86 2.03 5.66
N LEU A 224 7.10 0.87 5.05
CA LEU A 224 8.45 0.44 4.63
C LEU A 224 9.09 1.45 3.68
N ILE A 225 8.31 1.98 2.72
CA ILE A 225 8.81 2.99 1.78
C ILE A 225 9.33 4.26 2.47
N LYS A 226 8.75 4.63 3.62
CA LYS A 226 9.23 5.78 4.40
C LYS A 226 10.57 5.45 5.04
N GLN A 227 10.72 4.26 5.59
CA GLN A 227 11.96 3.81 6.23
C GLN A 227 13.10 3.71 5.21
N VAL A 228 12.82 3.09 4.06
CA VAL A 228 13.76 3.03 2.92
C VAL A 228 14.16 4.42 2.47
N LEU A 229 13.20 5.34 2.29
CA LEU A 229 13.49 6.71 1.90
C LEU A 229 14.30 7.45 2.97
N ASP A 230 13.97 7.23 4.24
CA ASP A 230 14.63 7.89 5.35
C ASP A 230 16.10 7.47 5.45
N GLU A 231 16.40 6.20 5.20
CA GLU A 231 17.76 5.66 5.18
C GLU A 231 18.51 6.01 3.90
N ALA A 232 17.90 5.87 2.72
CA ALA A 232 18.50 6.19 1.43
C ALA A 232 18.94 7.66 1.34
N LEU A 233 18.19 8.55 2.01
CA LEU A 233 18.49 9.98 2.08
C LEU A 233 19.27 10.38 3.35
N SER A 234 19.63 9.44 4.22
CA SER A 234 20.37 9.73 5.45
C SER A 234 21.83 10.06 5.15
N THR A 235 22.34 11.13 5.76
CA THR A 235 23.77 11.49 5.73
C THR A 235 24.56 10.81 6.85
N GLU A 236 23.90 10.36 7.92
CA GLU A 236 24.53 9.95 9.18
C GLU A 236 25.01 8.48 9.18
N GLN A 237 24.40 7.60 8.39
CA GLN A 237 24.68 6.16 8.46
C GLN A 237 25.57 5.71 7.30
N ALA A 238 26.73 5.11 7.61
CA ALA A 238 27.77 4.78 6.64
C ALA A 238 27.54 3.45 5.91
N GLU A 239 26.83 2.50 6.53
CA GLU A 239 26.53 1.18 5.95
C GLU A 239 25.11 0.77 6.37
N SER A 240 24.28 0.49 5.38
CA SER A 240 22.93 -0.05 5.51
C SER A 240 23.00 -1.57 5.42
N SER A 241 22.54 -2.30 6.45
CA SER A 241 22.43 -3.77 6.34
C SER A 241 21.25 -4.20 5.47
N ASP A 242 20.21 -3.37 5.40
CA ASP A 242 18.94 -3.72 4.75
C ASP A 242 18.87 -3.21 3.31
N LEU A 243 19.65 -2.18 2.95
CA LEU A 243 19.82 -1.75 1.56
C LEU A 243 21.08 -2.40 1.01
N GLU A 244 20.88 -3.49 0.26
CA GLU A 244 21.94 -4.18 -0.45
C GLU A 244 22.35 -3.40 -1.71
N HIS A 245 23.66 -3.23 -1.87
CA HIS A 245 24.22 -2.63 -3.07
C HIS A 245 24.56 -3.73 -4.10
N MET A 246 23.77 -3.84 -5.17
CA MET A 246 24.07 -4.74 -6.29
C MET A 246 24.84 -3.99 -7.38
N THR A 247 26.15 -4.26 -7.54
CA THR A 247 26.94 -3.83 -8.70
C THR A 247 26.72 -4.78 -9.87
N SER A 248 25.78 -4.47 -10.76
CA SER A 248 25.59 -5.23 -12.00
C SER A 248 26.47 -4.65 -13.11
N GLY A 249 27.73 -5.09 -13.22
CA GLY A 249 28.61 -4.70 -14.33
C GLY A 249 29.92 -5.50 -14.45
N LEU A 250 30.31 -5.81 -15.70
CA LEU A 250 31.58 -6.47 -16.10
C LEU A 250 32.84 -5.81 -15.51
N THR A 251 32.75 -4.54 -15.09
CA THR A 251 33.83 -3.78 -14.46
C THR A 251 34.21 -4.27 -13.06
N ASP A 252 33.34 -5.02 -12.37
CA ASP A 252 33.59 -5.45 -10.99
C ASP A 252 34.44 -6.74 -10.88
N LEU A 253 34.44 -7.56 -11.93
CA LEU A 253 35.37 -8.70 -12.07
C LEU A 253 36.83 -8.23 -12.23
N LEU A 254 37.05 -7.02 -12.74
CA LEU A 254 38.38 -6.41 -12.82
C LEU A 254 38.74 -5.64 -11.53
N LYS A 255 37.76 -5.10 -10.80
CA LYS A 255 37.99 -4.46 -9.49
C LYS A 255 38.28 -5.47 -8.39
N THR A 256 37.66 -6.64 -8.41
CA THR A 256 37.96 -7.72 -7.45
C THR A 256 39.35 -8.33 -7.66
N GLY A 257 39.87 -8.35 -8.89
CA GLY A 257 41.23 -8.85 -9.19
C GLY A 257 42.38 -7.91 -8.82
N PHE A 258 42.14 -6.60 -8.74
CA PHE A 258 43.18 -5.58 -8.44
C PHE A 258 42.92 -4.80 -7.12
N GLY A 259 41.83 -5.07 -6.41
CA GLY A 259 41.28 -4.19 -5.36
C GLY A 259 41.55 -4.58 -3.90
N MET A 260 42.55 -5.41 -3.58
CA MET A 260 42.82 -5.81 -2.19
C MET A 260 43.37 -4.68 -1.28
N PHE A 261 43.52 -3.44 -1.78
CA PHE A 261 44.21 -2.36 -1.05
C PHE A 261 43.49 -1.02 -0.89
N MET A 262 42.22 -0.90 -1.28
CA MET A 262 41.46 0.33 -1.02
C MET A 262 40.16 0.01 -0.32
N LYS A 263 39.97 0.57 0.89
CA LYS A 263 38.68 0.62 1.57
C LYS A 263 37.78 1.60 0.80
N VAL A 264 37.23 1.14 -0.32
CA VAL A 264 36.36 1.95 -1.18
C VAL A 264 35.01 2.08 -0.47
N THR A 265 34.69 3.26 0.03
CA THR A 265 33.35 3.59 0.53
C THR A 265 32.35 3.39 -0.61
N ARG A 266 31.33 2.55 -0.37
CA ARG A 266 30.28 2.28 -1.34
C ARG A 266 29.49 3.58 -1.59
N PRO A 267 29.19 3.94 -2.85
CA PRO A 267 28.39 5.12 -3.14
C PRO A 267 27.00 4.96 -2.53
N LYS A 268 26.49 6.03 -1.90
CA LYS A 268 25.15 6.07 -1.31
C LYS A 268 24.13 6.51 -2.35
N PRO A 269 22.85 6.11 -2.21
CA PRO A 269 21.78 6.67 -3.04
C PRO A 269 21.74 8.21 -2.99
N SER A 270 22.04 8.81 -1.84
CA SER A 270 22.11 10.26 -1.65
C SER A 270 23.29 10.94 -2.35
N ASP A 271 24.30 10.20 -2.81
CA ASP A 271 25.41 10.74 -3.61
C ASP A 271 25.00 10.99 -5.07
N HIS A 272 23.80 10.55 -5.47
CA HIS A 272 23.28 10.68 -6.83
C HIS A 272 22.18 11.74 -6.94
N PRO A 273 22.16 12.55 -8.01
CA PRO A 273 21.16 13.61 -8.22
C PRO A 273 19.77 13.10 -8.62
N LEU A 274 19.61 11.78 -8.83
CA LEU A 274 18.40 11.10 -9.25
C LEU A 274 18.29 9.78 -8.48
N ILE A 275 17.16 9.58 -7.79
CA ILE A 275 16.85 8.34 -7.07
C ILE A 275 15.54 7.81 -7.62
N ILE A 276 15.59 6.63 -8.24
CA ILE A 276 14.41 5.95 -8.77
C ILE A 276 13.99 4.88 -7.77
N ILE A 277 12.73 4.93 -7.31
CA ILE A 277 12.16 3.93 -6.42
C ILE A 277 11.24 3.03 -7.24
N PHE A 278 11.66 1.78 -7.42
CA PHE A 278 10.89 0.77 -8.13
C PHE A 278 10.16 -0.13 -7.14
N VAL A 279 8.83 -0.18 -7.22
CA VAL A 279 7.99 -0.99 -6.33
C VAL A 279 7.31 -2.09 -7.14
N LEU A 280 7.77 -3.32 -6.96
CA LEU A 280 7.16 -4.50 -7.53
C LEU A 280 5.78 -4.75 -6.89
N GLY A 281 4.76 -4.95 -7.72
CA GLY A 281 3.36 -5.07 -7.27
C GLY A 281 2.60 -3.75 -7.22
N GLY A 282 3.30 -2.64 -7.47
CA GLY A 282 2.73 -1.32 -7.67
C GLY A 282 2.73 -0.43 -6.43
N VAL A 283 2.36 0.84 -6.65
CA VAL A 283 2.38 1.89 -5.62
C VAL A 283 0.99 2.50 -5.43
N THR A 284 0.63 2.78 -4.19
CA THR A 284 -0.61 3.46 -3.83
C THR A 284 -0.45 4.99 -3.88
N PRO A 285 -1.52 5.75 -4.15
CA PRO A 285 -1.48 7.21 -4.07
C PRO A 285 -1.05 7.74 -2.68
N GLY A 286 -1.31 6.97 -1.62
CA GLY A 286 -0.88 7.28 -0.27
C GLY A 286 0.64 7.23 -0.10
N GLU A 287 1.29 6.23 -0.71
CA GLU A 287 2.76 6.09 -0.70
C GLU A 287 3.43 7.15 -1.57
N VAL A 288 2.86 7.47 -2.74
CA VAL A 288 3.36 8.57 -3.58
C VAL A 288 3.34 9.89 -2.81
N LYS A 289 2.23 10.18 -2.13
CA LYS A 289 2.12 11.36 -1.27
C LYS A 289 3.11 11.30 -0.11
N LEU A 290 3.28 10.14 0.53
CA LEU A 290 4.20 9.96 1.64
C LEU A 290 5.64 10.28 1.24
N VAL A 291 6.09 9.78 0.08
CA VAL A 291 7.41 10.10 -0.46
C VAL A 291 7.55 11.60 -0.72
N ARG A 292 6.56 12.21 -1.37
CA ARG A 292 6.55 13.66 -1.61
C ARG A 292 6.64 14.47 -0.31
N ASP A 293 5.83 14.13 0.70
CA ASP A 293 5.79 14.82 1.99
C ASP A 293 7.14 14.68 2.73
N THR A 294 7.76 13.49 2.70
CA THR A 294 9.08 13.25 3.32
C THR A 294 10.17 14.07 2.65
N LEU A 295 10.18 14.13 1.31
CA LEU A 295 11.13 14.95 0.55
C LEU A 295 10.98 16.45 0.87
N MET A 296 9.75 16.93 1.04
CA MET A 296 9.48 18.34 1.40
C MET A 296 9.92 18.69 2.82
N THR A 297 9.92 17.72 3.73
CA THR A 297 10.26 17.94 5.16
C THR A 297 11.78 17.98 5.38
N ARG A 298 12.55 17.24 4.58
CA ARG A 298 14.02 17.22 4.63
C ARG A 298 14.64 18.42 3.90
N LYS A 299 14.42 19.64 4.42
CA LYS A 299 15.30 20.78 4.10
C LYS A 299 16.64 20.58 4.82
N PRO A 300 17.82 20.64 4.17
CA PRO A 300 19.08 20.76 4.86
C PRO A 300 19.50 22.23 4.97
N SER A 301 20.06 22.53 6.12
CA SER A 301 20.65 23.78 6.60
C SER A 301 21.90 24.24 5.83
N HIS A 302 22.05 23.91 4.55
CA HIS A 302 23.21 24.28 3.75
C HIS A 302 22.77 25.07 2.53
N GLN A 303 23.42 26.22 2.37
CA GLN A 303 23.20 27.24 1.36
C GLN A 303 23.48 26.64 -0.04
N VAL A 304 22.47 26.01 -0.63
CA VAL A 304 22.50 25.52 -2.00
C VAL A 304 21.55 26.39 -2.83
N SER A 305 22.10 26.96 -3.90
CA SER A 305 21.46 27.91 -4.79
C SER A 305 20.14 27.38 -5.36
N GLU A 306 19.14 28.27 -5.41
CA GLU A 306 17.74 28.06 -5.84
C GLU A 306 17.58 27.35 -7.19
N TRP A 307 18.61 27.35 -8.04
CA TRP A 307 18.65 26.71 -9.36
C TRP A 307 18.91 25.20 -9.34
N GLU A 308 19.54 24.66 -8.28
CA GLU A 308 19.80 23.21 -8.15
C GLU A 308 18.63 22.44 -7.54
N MET A 309 17.79 23.13 -6.73
CA MET A 309 16.60 22.53 -6.10
C MET A 309 15.55 22.09 -7.12
N SER A 310 15.45 22.77 -8.26
CA SER A 310 14.56 22.38 -9.37
C SER A 310 14.88 21.00 -9.94
N LYS A 311 16.12 20.50 -9.83
CA LYS A 311 16.49 19.19 -10.39
C LYS A 311 16.13 18.03 -9.47
N ILE A 312 16.15 18.23 -8.14
CA ILE A 312 15.91 17.14 -7.18
C ILE A 312 14.40 16.92 -6.98
N HIS A 313 13.59 17.98 -7.08
CA HIS A 313 12.14 17.90 -6.92
C HIS A 313 11.40 17.13 -8.03
N ASP A 314 12.02 16.96 -9.20
CA ASP A 314 11.44 16.30 -10.37
C ASP A 314 11.93 14.85 -10.57
N ASN A 315 12.72 14.32 -9.64
CA ASN A 315 13.57 13.14 -9.87
C ASN A 315 13.27 11.93 -8.96
N VAL A 316 12.04 11.77 -8.48
CA VAL A 316 11.60 10.46 -7.93
C VAL A 316 10.44 9.95 -8.77
N PHE A 317 10.77 9.07 -9.70
CA PHE A 317 9.80 8.43 -10.58
C PHE A 317 9.37 7.10 -9.97
N PHE A 318 8.06 6.90 -9.86
CA PHE A 318 7.48 5.59 -9.60
C PHE A 318 7.21 4.90 -10.91
N LEU A 319 7.93 3.80 -11.16
CA LEU A 319 7.51 2.84 -12.16
C LEU A 319 6.77 1.72 -11.41
N SER A 320 5.52 1.52 -11.79
CA SER A 320 4.62 0.51 -11.21
C SER A 320 4.14 -0.37 -12.35
N PHE A 321 4.68 -1.58 -12.46
CA PHE A 321 4.16 -2.58 -13.39
C PHE A 321 3.13 -3.46 -12.68
N ASN A 322 1.99 -3.66 -13.34
CA ASN A 322 1.00 -4.65 -12.90
C ASN A 322 1.63 -6.05 -13.10
N ILE A 323 1.43 -6.98 -12.16
CA ILE A 323 1.95 -8.36 -12.23
C ILE A 323 1.64 -9.03 -13.58
N LYS A 324 0.53 -8.67 -14.24
CA LYS A 324 0.23 -9.12 -15.61
C LYS A 324 1.27 -8.74 -16.67
N GLN A 325 1.91 -7.58 -16.56
CA GLN A 325 2.96 -7.14 -17.51
C GLN A 325 4.31 -7.83 -17.29
N ILE A 326 4.54 -8.39 -16.10
CA ILE A 326 5.74 -9.18 -15.78
C ILE A 326 5.51 -10.66 -16.16
N LEU A 327 4.28 -11.15 -16.08
CA LEU A 327 3.92 -12.52 -16.48
C LEU A 327 3.74 -12.72 -17.99
N ASP A 328 3.49 -11.64 -18.76
CA ASP A 328 3.56 -11.66 -20.24
C ASP A 328 5.01 -11.52 -20.77
N PHE A 329 6.01 -11.44 -19.89
CA PHE A 329 7.42 -11.44 -20.26
C PHE A 329 7.90 -12.88 -20.43
N ASP A 330 7.45 -13.47 -21.54
CA ASP A 330 7.71 -14.86 -21.94
C ASP A 330 9.21 -15.17 -22.11
N ASP A 331 9.57 -16.41 -21.79
CA ASP A 331 10.89 -16.98 -21.42
C ASP A 331 11.92 -17.04 -22.57
N HIS A 332 11.77 -16.23 -23.63
CA HIS A 332 12.52 -16.40 -24.88
C HIS A 332 13.29 -15.20 -25.40
N ASN A 333 13.31 -14.06 -24.71
CA ASN A 333 14.24 -12.98 -25.07
C ASN A 333 15.02 -12.50 -23.85
N ASN A 334 16.19 -13.12 -23.71
CA ASN A 334 17.24 -12.82 -22.76
C ASN A 334 17.98 -11.52 -23.14
N GLU A 335 17.25 -10.40 -23.28
CA GLU A 335 17.83 -9.07 -23.42
C GLU A 335 17.32 -8.18 -22.30
N VAL A 336 18.13 -8.13 -21.23
CA VAL A 336 18.02 -7.20 -20.11
C VAL A 336 18.21 -5.79 -20.65
N LEU A 337 17.16 -4.97 -20.61
CA LEU A 337 17.25 -3.53 -20.82
C LEU A 337 16.99 -2.80 -19.50
N ILE A 338 18.12 -2.27 -19.02
CA ILE A 338 18.42 -1.25 -17.99
C ILE A 338 17.25 -0.33 -17.63
#